data_AF-A0A933M750-F1
#
_entry.id   AF-A0A933M750-F1
#
_cell.length_a   1.000
_cell.length_b   1.000
_cell.length_c   1.000
_cell.angle_alpha   90.00
_cell.angle_beta   90.00
_cell.angle_gamma   90.00
#
_symmetry.space_group_name_H-M   'P 1'
#
loop_
_entity.id
_entity.type
_entity.pdbx_description
1 polymer ?
#
loop_
_entity_poly.entity_id
_entity_poly.type
_entity_poly.pdbx_seq_one_letter_code
_entity_poly.pdbx_strand_id
1 'polypeptide(L)'
;MFRRRGSPHPPEIRERARELRWAGLSYSEIIKELGDSVPFTTLQSWVSDIQLTPTQQQEIGFRQSPHPPETRERARELRRAGLTYPEIVAELGHEVAQGTLSGWLSDIELTTEQKARIKQKEVEGSAKGRPFAVLWNRKQKENRLQEAREQASPHAKRLAQDREALQLMAAALYIGEGAKAGDHFAFCNSDTQVIRTWMALLRRNFDIDEEKFRCQLTISSGMDEQGLKQFWSDVTGIPLNKFIRSTIDKRESKKPRDGYKGVCVVYYHSLAIRRYLDALAQGVIDEILEDDSGEI
;
A
#
# COMPACT_ATOMS: atom_id res chain seq x y z
N MET A 1 -17.08 -20.52 45.83
CA MET A 1 -17.07 -21.93 46.28
C MET A 1 -16.76 -22.82 45.06
N PHE A 2 -15.49 -22.91 44.66
CA PHE A 2 -15.09 -23.76 43.53
C PHE A 2 -14.96 -25.21 44.01
N ARG A 3 -15.91 -26.07 43.63
CA ARG A 3 -15.78 -27.52 43.81
C ARG A 3 -14.51 -27.97 43.06
N ARG A 4 -13.53 -28.54 43.78
CA ARG A 4 -12.44 -29.30 43.15
C ARG A 4 -13.12 -30.42 42.35
N ARG A 5 -13.21 -30.27 41.02
CA ARG A 5 -13.56 -31.40 40.16
C ARG A 5 -12.42 -32.40 40.33
N GLY A 6 -12.72 -33.58 40.86
CA GLY A 6 -11.78 -34.70 40.84
C GLY A 6 -11.28 -34.93 39.42
N SER A 7 -10.07 -35.46 39.28
CA SER A 7 -9.52 -35.80 37.96
C SER A 7 -10.54 -36.66 37.21
N PRO A 8 -10.86 -36.37 35.93
CA PRO A 8 -11.85 -37.13 35.16
C PRO A 8 -11.39 -38.57 34.85
N HIS A 9 -10.14 -38.90 35.20
CA HIS A 9 -9.54 -40.21 34.98
C HIS A 9 -9.48 -41.00 36.30
N PRO A 10 -9.79 -42.31 36.29
CA PRO A 10 -9.60 -43.20 37.44
C PRO A 10 -8.17 -43.11 38.01
N PRO A 11 -7.99 -43.17 39.35
CA PRO A 11 -6.67 -43.12 40.00
C PRO A 11 -5.66 -44.13 39.44
N GLU A 12 -6.15 -45.32 39.05
CA GLU A 12 -5.39 -46.42 38.46
C GLU A 12 -4.66 -45.99 37.18
N ILE A 13 -5.27 -45.13 36.35
CA ILE A 13 -4.65 -44.64 35.10
C ILE A 13 -3.45 -43.72 35.43
N ARG A 14 -3.57 -42.91 36.48
CA ARG A 14 -2.49 -42.03 36.93
C ARG A 14 -1.34 -42.82 37.54
N GLU A 15 -1.64 -43.84 38.34
CA GLU A 15 -0.62 -44.72 38.91
C GLU A 15 0.12 -45.47 37.81
N ARG A 16 -0.61 -46.03 36.84
CA ARG A 16 -0.03 -46.70 35.68
C ARG A 16 0.84 -45.76 34.84
N ALA A 17 0.41 -44.52 34.63
CA ALA A 17 1.22 -43.51 33.93
C ALA A 17 2.55 -43.23 34.64
N ARG A 18 2.56 -43.17 35.98
CA ARG A 18 3.77 -42.98 36.78
C ARG A 18 4.69 -44.20 36.75
N GLU A 19 4.14 -45.41 36.80
CA GLU A 19 4.92 -46.65 36.64
C GLU A 19 5.63 -46.70 35.29
N LEU A 20 4.89 -46.45 34.20
CA LEU A 20 5.45 -46.42 32.84
C LEU A 20 6.53 -45.34 32.70
N ARG A 21 6.35 -44.19 33.37
CA ARG A 21 7.39 -43.16 33.41
C ARG A 21 8.63 -43.62 34.18
N TRP A 22 8.48 -44.24 35.35
CA TRP A 22 9.63 -44.81 36.09
C TRP A 22 10.38 -45.88 35.30
N ALA A 23 9.65 -46.65 34.48
CA ALA A 23 10.22 -47.64 33.57
C ALA A 23 11.00 -47.02 32.39
N GLY A 24 11.00 -45.70 32.23
CA GLY A 24 11.82 -45.00 31.23
C GLY A 24 11.07 -44.53 29.99
N LEU A 25 9.77 -44.81 29.84
CA LEU A 25 9.04 -44.50 28.61
C LEU A 25 8.86 -42.98 28.39
N SER A 26 8.89 -42.57 27.13
CA SER A 26 8.57 -41.22 26.67
C SER A 26 7.08 -40.87 26.86
N TYR A 27 6.74 -39.59 26.86
CA TYR A 27 5.34 -39.17 26.97
C TYR A 27 4.48 -39.73 25.83
N SER A 28 5.01 -39.82 24.61
CA SER A 28 4.31 -40.44 23.48
C SER A 28 4.05 -41.92 23.67
N GLU A 29 5.02 -42.67 24.21
CA GLU A 29 4.86 -44.10 24.48
C GLU A 29 3.86 -44.35 25.60
N ILE A 30 3.90 -43.53 26.65
CA ILE A 30 2.92 -43.63 27.75
C ILE A 30 1.51 -43.32 27.25
N ILE A 31 1.32 -42.27 26.43
CA ILE A 31 0.00 -41.95 25.87
C ILE A 31 -0.53 -43.10 25.00
N LYS A 32 0.33 -43.67 24.16
CA LYS A 32 0.00 -44.82 23.31
C LYS A 32 -0.38 -46.05 24.14
N GLU A 33 0.35 -46.32 25.22
CA GLU A 33 0.09 -47.44 26.13
C GLU A 33 -1.22 -47.26 26.92
N LEU A 34 -1.57 -46.01 27.25
CA LEU A 34 -2.83 -45.66 27.90
C LEU A 34 -4.01 -45.50 26.90
N GLY A 35 -3.79 -45.85 25.63
CA GLY A 35 -4.82 -45.88 24.58
C GLY A 35 -5.35 -44.49 24.19
N ASP A 36 -4.51 -43.45 24.20
CA ASP A 36 -4.84 -42.06 23.85
C ASP A 36 -5.96 -41.42 24.70
N SER A 37 -6.32 -42.06 25.81
CA SER A 37 -7.43 -41.64 26.69
C SER A 37 -7.07 -40.46 27.60
N VAL A 38 -5.80 -40.07 27.68
CA VAL A 38 -5.27 -39.03 28.56
C VAL A 38 -4.61 -37.92 27.73
N PRO A 39 -5.07 -36.66 27.84
CA PRO A 39 -4.42 -35.52 27.18
C PRO A 39 -2.97 -35.34 27.64
N PHE A 40 -2.09 -34.92 26.71
CA PHE A 40 -0.66 -34.70 26.99
C PHE A 40 -0.40 -33.82 28.21
N THR A 41 -1.12 -32.70 28.34
CA THR A 41 -0.97 -31.75 29.46
C THR A 41 -1.34 -32.37 30.80
N THR A 42 -2.35 -33.25 30.82
CA THR A 42 -2.76 -34.01 32.00
C THR A 42 -1.68 -35.03 32.38
N LEU A 43 -1.20 -35.82 31.41
CA LEU A 43 -0.11 -36.77 31.64
C LEU A 43 1.12 -36.06 32.19
N GLN A 44 1.55 -34.96 31.54
CA GLN A 44 2.71 -34.17 31.96
C GLN A 44 2.56 -33.70 33.42
N SER A 45 1.36 -33.26 33.83
CA SER A 45 1.13 -32.85 35.22
C SER A 45 1.32 -33.99 36.23
N TRP A 46 1.07 -35.24 35.84
CA TRP A 46 1.14 -36.41 36.72
C TRP A 46 2.52 -36.98 36.91
N VAL A 47 3.43 -36.75 35.96
CA VAL A 47 4.73 -37.44 35.92
C VAL A 47 5.92 -36.49 35.82
N SER A 48 5.68 -35.18 35.76
CA SER A 48 6.73 -34.14 35.63
C SER A 48 7.71 -34.10 36.82
N ASP A 49 7.34 -34.65 37.96
CA ASP A 49 8.19 -34.81 39.15
C ASP A 49 9.17 -35.99 39.04
N ILE A 50 8.96 -36.92 38.10
CA ILE A 50 9.79 -38.10 37.91
C ILE A 50 10.94 -37.77 36.94
N GLN A 51 12.17 -37.75 37.44
CA GLN A 51 13.38 -37.56 36.66
C GLN A 51 13.90 -38.91 36.16
N LEU A 52 13.98 -39.07 34.84
CA LEU A 52 14.59 -40.25 34.22
C LEU A 52 16.10 -40.25 34.44
N THR A 53 16.68 -41.45 34.62
CA THR A 53 18.13 -41.61 34.69
C THR A 53 18.80 -41.25 33.37
N PRO A 54 20.11 -40.89 33.35
CA PRO A 54 20.83 -40.56 32.12
C PRO A 54 20.73 -41.65 31.04
N THR A 55 20.77 -42.93 31.44
CA THR A 55 20.61 -44.08 30.54
C THR A 55 19.23 -44.10 29.90
N GLN A 56 18.17 -43.95 30.69
CA GLN A 56 16.79 -43.92 30.18
C GLN A 56 16.54 -42.72 29.25
N GLN A 57 17.13 -41.56 29.55
CA GLN A 57 17.04 -40.37 28.68
C GLN A 57 17.69 -40.61 27.32
N GLN A 58 18.81 -41.34 27.28
CA GLN A 58 19.51 -41.69 26.05
C GLN A 58 18.69 -42.69 25.21
N GLU A 59 18.07 -43.69 25.85
CA GLU A 59 17.23 -44.70 25.20
C GLU A 59 16.01 -44.11 24.49
N ILE A 60 15.36 -43.09 25.08
CA ILE A 60 14.19 -42.42 24.46
C ILE A 60 14.57 -41.27 23.51
N GLY A 61 15.86 -41.09 23.21
CA GLY A 61 16.33 -40.03 22.32
C GLY A 61 16.02 -38.62 22.81
N PHE A 62 16.04 -38.40 24.14
CA PHE A 62 15.76 -37.09 24.72
C PHE A 62 16.79 -36.05 24.25
N ARG A 63 16.35 -35.10 23.42
CA ARG A 63 17.21 -33.97 23.01
C ARG A 63 17.33 -33.00 24.18
N GLN A 64 18.51 -32.95 24.79
CA GLN A 64 18.82 -31.90 25.75
C GLN A 64 18.75 -30.54 25.07
N SER A 65 18.32 -29.52 25.82
CA SER A 65 18.44 -28.13 25.37
C SER A 65 19.91 -27.90 24.98
N PRO A 66 20.19 -27.34 23.78
CA PRO A 66 21.56 -27.02 23.37
C PRO A 66 22.16 -25.91 24.25
N HIS A 67 21.32 -25.23 25.04
CA HIS A 67 21.74 -24.17 25.95
C HIS A 67 21.78 -24.68 27.40
N PRO A 68 22.85 -24.37 28.15
CA PRO A 68 22.95 -24.63 29.57
C PRO A 68 21.78 -24.03 30.38
N PRO A 69 21.37 -24.67 31.50
CA PRO A 69 20.34 -24.11 32.39
C PRO A 69 20.68 -22.70 32.90
N GLU A 70 21.96 -22.43 33.12
CA GLU A 70 22.49 -21.14 33.57
C GLU A 70 22.18 -20.01 32.58
N THR A 71 22.30 -20.29 31.27
CA THR A 71 21.98 -19.33 30.20
C THR A 71 20.51 -18.94 30.24
N ARG A 72 19.62 -19.90 30.52
CA ARG A 72 18.19 -19.66 30.66
C ARG A 72 17.88 -18.82 31.89
N GLU A 73 18.48 -19.13 33.04
CA GLU A 73 18.22 -18.33 34.25
C GLU A 73 18.74 -16.89 34.07
N ARG A 74 19.93 -16.74 33.49
CA ARG A 74 20.48 -15.42 33.16
C ARG A 74 19.56 -14.63 32.23
N ALA A 75 19.01 -15.26 31.19
CA ALA A 75 18.02 -14.63 30.30
C ALA A 75 16.78 -14.13 31.08
N ARG A 76 16.31 -14.91 32.07
CA ARG A 76 15.16 -14.55 32.90
C ARG A 76 15.46 -13.39 33.83
N GLU A 77 16.64 -13.36 34.45
CA GLU A 77 17.11 -12.20 35.24
C GLU A 77 17.11 -10.92 34.41
N LEU A 78 17.72 -10.96 33.22
CA LEU A 78 17.80 -9.82 32.32
C LEU A 78 16.40 -9.36 31.87
N ARG A 79 15.48 -10.30 31.62
CA ARG A 79 14.10 -9.96 31.28
C ARG A 79 13.35 -9.33 32.45
N ARG A 80 13.51 -9.83 33.67
CA ARG A 80 12.92 -9.23 34.89
C ARG A 80 13.48 -7.83 35.15
N ALA A 81 14.75 -7.57 34.80
CA ALA A 81 15.35 -6.24 34.77
C ALA A 81 14.81 -5.33 33.64
N GLY A 82 13.94 -5.85 32.78
CA GLY A 82 13.19 -5.11 31.76
C GLY A 82 13.84 -5.05 30.39
N LEU A 83 14.94 -5.77 30.15
CA LEU A 83 15.63 -5.75 28.86
C LEU A 83 14.74 -6.35 27.75
N THR A 84 14.91 -5.82 26.54
CA THR A 84 14.28 -6.31 25.31
C THR A 84 14.98 -7.59 24.82
N TYR A 85 14.31 -8.38 23.98
CA TYR A 85 14.93 -9.60 23.44
C TYR A 85 16.23 -9.30 22.67
N PRO A 86 16.35 -8.26 21.81
CA PRO A 86 17.62 -7.88 21.21
C PRO A 86 18.73 -7.59 22.24
N GLU A 87 18.42 -6.90 23.34
CA GLU A 87 19.40 -6.60 24.40
C GLU A 87 19.83 -7.86 25.15
N ILE A 88 18.90 -8.78 25.43
CA ILE A 88 19.23 -10.07 26.06
C ILE A 88 20.10 -10.92 25.13
N VAL A 89 19.80 -10.95 23.83
CA VAL A 89 20.65 -11.65 22.85
C VAL A 89 22.06 -11.08 22.85
N ALA A 90 22.20 -9.75 22.85
CA ALA A 90 23.51 -9.10 22.88
C ALA A 90 24.27 -9.39 24.18
N GLU A 91 23.59 -9.33 25.33
CA GLU A 91 24.18 -9.61 26.65
C GLU A 91 24.62 -11.08 26.79
N LEU A 92 23.92 -12.01 26.13
CA LEU A 92 24.26 -13.43 26.07
C LEU A 92 25.20 -13.77 24.90
N GLY A 93 25.88 -12.77 24.31
CA GLY A 93 26.90 -13.01 23.28
C GLY A 93 26.37 -13.50 21.93
N HIS A 94 25.07 -13.31 21.65
CA HIS A 94 24.39 -13.78 20.44
C HIS A 94 24.30 -15.31 20.28
N GLU A 95 24.52 -16.06 21.36
CA GLU A 95 24.47 -17.53 21.34
C GLU A 95 23.05 -18.09 21.34
N VAL A 96 22.07 -17.30 21.78
CA VAL A 96 20.66 -17.71 21.89
C VAL A 96 19.82 -16.95 20.88
N ALA A 97 19.14 -17.68 20.00
CA ALA A 97 18.22 -17.08 19.03
C ALA A 97 16.99 -16.44 19.73
N GLN A 98 16.45 -15.37 19.15
CA GLN A 98 15.27 -14.68 19.70
C GLN A 98 14.04 -15.58 19.84
N GLY A 99 13.85 -16.54 18.92
CA GLY A 99 12.76 -17.51 19.01
C GLY A 99 12.84 -18.37 20.28
N THR A 100 14.05 -18.77 20.67
CA THR A 100 14.31 -19.52 21.91
C THR A 100 14.03 -18.67 23.15
N LEU A 101 14.49 -17.42 23.16
CA LEU A 101 14.19 -16.48 24.25
C LEU A 101 12.69 -16.24 24.42
N SER A 102 11.94 -16.14 23.31
CA SER A 102 10.48 -15.98 23.38
C SER A 102 9.80 -17.14 24.11
N GLY A 103 10.28 -18.37 23.92
CA GLY A 103 9.77 -19.53 24.65
C GLY A 103 10.13 -19.55 26.13
N TRP A 104 11.30 -19.01 26.49
CA TRP A 104 11.78 -19.01 27.89
C TRP A 104 11.25 -17.87 28.75
N LEU A 105 10.81 -16.77 28.12
CA LEU A 105 10.54 -15.50 28.78
C LEU A 105 9.08 -15.05 28.66
N SER A 106 8.24 -15.81 27.94
CA SER A 106 6.85 -15.45 27.66
C SER A 106 5.97 -15.34 28.91
N ASP A 107 6.32 -16.05 29.98
CA ASP A 107 5.63 -16.04 31.26
C ASP A 107 6.00 -14.86 32.17
N ILE A 108 7.00 -14.05 31.79
CA ILE A 108 7.47 -12.92 32.61
C ILE A 108 6.67 -11.66 32.26
N GLU A 109 5.83 -11.22 33.19
CA GLU A 109 5.13 -9.94 33.09
C GLU A 109 6.06 -8.76 33.40
N LEU A 110 6.15 -7.82 32.45
CA LEU A 110 6.86 -6.57 32.64
C LEU A 110 6.00 -5.52 33.34
N THR A 111 6.65 -4.69 34.17
CA THR A 111 6.02 -3.52 34.80
C THR A 111 5.60 -2.46 33.77
N THR A 112 4.70 -1.57 34.17
CA THR A 112 4.23 -0.46 33.32
C THR A 112 5.40 0.45 32.89
N GLU A 113 6.34 0.73 33.79
CA GLU A 113 7.52 1.56 33.51
C GLU A 113 8.46 0.89 32.48
N GLN A 114 8.71 -0.41 32.63
CA GLN A 114 9.52 -1.17 31.68
C GLN A 114 8.86 -1.22 30.30
N LYS A 115 7.54 -1.45 30.23
CA LYS A 115 6.79 -1.40 28.97
C LYS A 115 6.86 -0.02 28.31
N ALA A 116 6.74 1.06 29.09
CA ALA A 116 6.86 2.42 28.59
C ALA A 116 8.26 2.71 28.01
N ARG A 117 9.32 2.29 28.71
CA ARG A 117 10.71 2.42 28.25
C ARG A 117 10.97 1.68 26.93
N ILE A 118 10.49 0.43 26.82
CA ILE A 118 10.64 -0.37 25.59
C ILE A 118 9.94 0.33 24.44
N LYS A 119 8.70 0.78 24.64
CA LYS A 119 7.94 1.53 23.64
C LYS A 119 8.65 2.81 23.22
N GLN A 120 9.27 3.53 24.15
CA GLN A 120 10.05 4.72 23.83
C GLN A 120 11.26 4.38 22.95
N LYS A 121 12.01 3.32 23.26
CA LYS A 121 13.14 2.85 22.44
C LYS A 121 12.70 2.45 21.02
N GLU A 122 11.55 1.79 20.88
CA GLU A 122 10.98 1.46 19.57
C GLU A 122 10.64 2.70 18.76
N VAL A 123 10.06 3.71 19.41
CA VAL A 123 9.73 5.01 18.80
C VAL A 123 11.00 5.72 18.35
N GLU A 124 12.04 5.76 19.19
CA GLU A 124 13.33 6.38 18.89
C GLU A 124 14.08 5.65 17.76
N GLY A 125 14.11 4.31 17.79
CA GLY A 125 14.69 3.49 16.72
C GLY A 125 13.97 3.68 15.39
N SER A 126 12.63 3.70 15.41
CA SER A 126 11.81 3.99 14.24
C SER A 126 12.05 5.41 13.72
N ALA A 127 12.17 6.40 14.62
CA ALA A 127 12.44 7.78 14.24
C ALA A 127 13.78 7.93 13.52
N LYS A 128 14.80 7.15 13.88
CA LYS A 128 16.10 7.11 13.20
C LYS A 128 16.03 6.50 11.80
N GLY A 129 15.21 5.46 11.59
CA GLY A 129 15.07 4.79 10.29
C GLY A 129 14.14 5.48 9.29
N ARG A 130 13.15 6.26 9.77
CA ARG A 130 12.15 6.93 8.93
C ARG A 130 12.74 7.84 7.85
N PRO A 131 13.72 8.72 8.12
CA PRO A 131 14.31 9.56 7.07
C PRO A 131 14.96 8.75 5.95
N PHE A 132 15.71 7.69 6.30
CA PHE A 132 16.32 6.80 5.31
C PHE A 132 15.29 6.05 4.47
N ALA A 133 14.22 5.54 5.10
CA ALA A 133 13.13 4.89 4.39
C ALA A 133 12.41 5.85 3.43
N VAL A 134 12.18 7.11 3.84
CA VAL A 134 11.59 8.14 2.97
C VAL A 134 12.49 8.45 1.77
N LEU A 135 13.79 8.64 2.00
CA LEU A 135 14.76 8.88 0.93
C LEU A 135 14.86 7.69 -0.02
N TRP A 136 14.92 6.47 0.52
CA TRP A 136 14.91 5.24 -0.27
C TRP A 136 13.65 5.14 -1.12
N ASN A 137 12.47 5.28 -0.51
CA ASN A 137 11.20 5.21 -1.23
C ASN A 137 11.07 6.30 -2.29
N ARG A 138 11.57 7.52 -2.03
CA ARG A 138 11.64 8.60 -3.00
C ARG A 138 12.54 8.23 -4.19
N LYS A 139 13.75 7.73 -3.92
CA LYS A 139 14.68 7.29 -4.98
C LYS A 139 14.09 6.14 -5.80
N GLN A 140 13.47 5.15 -5.15
CA GLN A 140 12.81 4.05 -5.84
C GLN A 140 11.63 4.53 -6.69
N LYS A 141 10.86 5.52 -6.21
CA LYS A 141 9.80 6.16 -7.01
C LYS A 141 10.39 6.91 -8.20
N GLU A 142 11.46 7.68 -8.01
CA GLU A 142 12.15 8.41 -9.09
C GLU A 142 12.69 7.43 -10.15
N ASN A 143 13.30 6.33 -9.74
CA ASN A 143 13.76 5.27 -10.64
C ASN A 143 12.61 4.68 -11.47
N ARG A 144 11.48 4.31 -10.84
CA ARG A 144 10.31 3.78 -11.56
C ARG A 144 9.72 4.80 -12.55
N LEU A 145 9.70 6.08 -12.18
CA LEU A 145 9.25 7.14 -13.09
C LEU A 145 10.21 7.35 -14.26
N GLN A 146 11.51 7.24 -14.01
CA GLN A 146 12.53 7.36 -15.05
C GLN A 146 12.47 6.19 -16.03
N GLU A 147 12.36 4.96 -15.52
CA GLU A 147 12.20 3.76 -16.34
C GLU A 147 10.94 3.85 -17.24
N ALA A 148 9.80 4.25 -16.66
CA ALA A 148 8.57 4.45 -17.44
C ALA A 148 8.74 5.52 -18.53
N ARG A 149 9.48 6.61 -18.26
CA ARG A 149 9.78 7.65 -19.26
C ARG A 149 10.68 7.14 -20.38
N GLU A 150 11.70 6.37 -20.04
CA GLU A 150 12.64 5.80 -21.01
C GLU A 150 11.93 4.81 -21.94
N GLN A 151 11.07 3.95 -21.38
CA GLN A 151 10.24 3.04 -22.15
C GLN A 151 9.25 3.78 -23.06
N ALA A 152 8.57 4.82 -22.55
CA ALA A 152 7.56 5.55 -23.32
C ALA A 152 8.15 6.54 -24.35
N SER A 153 9.36 7.07 -24.14
CA SER A 153 9.91 8.18 -24.95
C SER A 153 10.01 7.87 -26.45
N PRO A 154 10.49 6.71 -26.90
CA PRO A 154 10.53 6.37 -28.33
C PRO A 154 9.13 6.33 -28.97
N HIS A 155 8.16 5.72 -28.27
CA HIS A 155 6.77 5.66 -28.72
C HIS A 155 6.15 7.06 -28.79
N ALA A 156 6.34 7.87 -27.74
CA ALA A 156 5.83 9.24 -27.68
C ALA A 156 6.38 10.10 -28.83
N LYS A 157 7.69 10.00 -29.13
CA LYS A 157 8.31 10.72 -30.26
C LYS A 157 7.70 10.34 -31.60
N ARG A 158 7.48 9.04 -31.83
CA ARG A 158 6.85 8.53 -33.06
C ARG A 158 5.41 9.00 -33.19
N LEU A 159 4.59 8.77 -32.16
CA LEU A 159 3.17 9.14 -32.14
C LEU A 159 2.95 10.65 -32.26
N ALA A 160 3.87 11.46 -31.71
CA ALA A 160 3.78 12.92 -31.83
C ALA A 160 3.94 13.44 -33.27
N GLN A 161 4.43 12.62 -34.19
CA GLN A 161 4.54 12.93 -35.63
C GLN A 161 3.46 12.23 -36.46
N ASP A 162 2.77 11.25 -35.89
CA ASP A 162 1.73 10.48 -36.55
C ASP A 162 0.41 11.25 -36.51
N ARG A 163 -0.10 11.62 -37.68
CA ARG A 163 -1.32 12.44 -37.78
C ARG A 163 -2.55 11.69 -37.27
N GLU A 164 -2.67 10.40 -37.54
CA GLU A 164 -3.83 9.60 -37.11
C GLU A 164 -3.80 9.41 -35.59
N ALA A 165 -2.62 9.18 -35.01
CA ALA A 165 -2.46 9.11 -33.56
C ALA A 165 -2.85 10.44 -32.87
N LEU A 166 -2.49 11.58 -33.47
CA LEU A 166 -2.88 12.88 -32.94
C LEU A 166 -4.39 13.15 -33.11
N GLN A 167 -5.01 12.70 -34.19
CA GLN A 167 -6.46 12.78 -34.38
C GLN A 167 -7.20 11.92 -33.35
N LEU A 168 -6.71 10.70 -33.09
CA LEU A 168 -7.23 9.82 -32.05
C LEU A 168 -7.08 10.46 -30.66
N MET A 169 -5.91 11.06 -30.36
CA MET A 169 -5.71 11.77 -29.09
C MET A 169 -6.69 12.94 -28.93
N ALA A 170 -6.96 13.71 -30.00
CA ALA A 170 -7.94 14.78 -29.97
C ALA A 170 -9.36 14.23 -29.71
N ALA A 171 -9.73 13.15 -30.39
CA ALA A 171 -11.02 12.50 -30.23
C ALA A 171 -11.21 11.93 -28.80
N ALA A 172 -10.17 11.30 -28.25
CA ALA A 172 -10.17 10.75 -26.88
C ALA A 172 -10.29 11.87 -25.81
N LEU A 173 -9.52 12.96 -25.96
CA LEU A 173 -9.65 14.13 -25.09
C LEU A 173 -11.05 14.74 -25.18
N TYR A 174 -11.62 14.79 -26.38
CA TYR A 174 -12.96 15.32 -26.61
C TYR A 174 -14.06 14.47 -25.96
N ILE A 175 -13.99 13.14 -26.02
CA ILE A 175 -14.96 12.28 -25.31
C ILE A 175 -14.82 12.44 -23.79
N GLY A 176 -13.58 12.50 -23.28
CA GLY A 176 -13.33 12.53 -21.84
C GLY A 176 -13.72 13.84 -21.16
N GLU A 177 -13.34 14.98 -21.75
CA GLU A 177 -13.42 16.32 -21.13
C GLU A 177 -14.14 17.35 -22.02
N GLY A 178 -14.65 16.93 -23.18
CA GLY A 178 -15.33 17.81 -24.11
C GLY A 178 -16.81 18.02 -23.80
N ALA A 179 -17.36 19.11 -24.30
CA ALA A 179 -18.78 19.39 -24.28
C ALA A 179 -19.33 19.54 -25.70
N LYS A 180 -20.55 19.03 -25.90
CA LYS A 180 -21.30 19.11 -27.17
C LYS A 180 -22.31 20.24 -27.08
N ALA A 181 -22.37 21.12 -28.08
CA ALA A 181 -23.39 22.17 -28.12
C ALA A 181 -23.74 22.52 -29.56
N GLY A 182 -24.93 22.10 -30.03
CA GLY A 182 -25.50 22.47 -31.33
C GLY A 182 -24.50 22.41 -32.50
N ASP A 183 -23.99 23.60 -32.87
CA ASP A 183 -23.10 23.90 -33.99
C ASP A 183 -21.60 23.97 -33.64
N HIS A 184 -21.24 23.77 -32.38
CA HIS A 184 -19.88 23.88 -31.86
C HIS A 184 -19.54 22.80 -30.84
N PHE A 185 -18.28 22.76 -30.45
CA PHE A 185 -17.78 21.94 -29.35
C PHE A 185 -16.92 22.77 -28.41
N ALA A 186 -16.80 22.31 -27.18
CA ALA A 186 -15.89 22.90 -26.21
C ALA A 186 -15.01 21.84 -25.56
N PHE A 187 -13.89 22.28 -25.02
CA PHE A 187 -13.00 21.49 -24.19
C PHE A 187 -12.58 22.34 -23.00
N CYS A 188 -12.63 21.79 -21.80
CA CYS A 188 -12.25 22.52 -20.60
C CYS A 188 -11.21 21.79 -19.76
N ASN A 189 -10.30 22.56 -19.18
CA ASN A 189 -9.35 22.04 -18.21
C ASN A 189 -8.73 23.18 -17.38
N SER A 190 -8.24 22.85 -16.18
CA SER A 190 -7.46 23.78 -15.36
C SER A 190 -5.95 23.63 -15.55
N ASP A 191 -5.50 22.53 -16.16
CA ASP A 191 -4.10 22.29 -16.49
C ASP A 191 -3.71 23.00 -17.80
N THR A 192 -2.72 23.89 -17.70
CA THR A 192 -2.20 24.67 -18.81
C THR A 192 -1.60 23.81 -19.93
N GLN A 193 -0.91 22.71 -19.59
CA GLN A 193 -0.31 21.83 -20.60
C GLN A 193 -1.37 21.07 -21.37
N VAL A 194 -2.46 20.65 -20.71
CA VAL A 194 -3.58 19.97 -21.37
C VAL A 194 -4.27 20.90 -22.36
N ILE A 195 -4.57 22.15 -21.96
CA ILE A 195 -5.14 23.16 -22.86
C ILE A 195 -4.21 23.48 -24.04
N ARG A 196 -2.90 23.65 -23.81
CA ARG A 196 -1.94 23.87 -24.90
C ARG A 196 -1.90 22.70 -25.87
N THR A 197 -1.95 21.48 -25.34
CA THR A 197 -1.98 20.26 -26.15
C THR A 197 -3.24 20.22 -26.98
N TRP A 198 -4.41 20.52 -26.40
CA TRP A 198 -5.67 20.63 -27.15
C TRP A 198 -5.60 21.62 -28.30
N MET A 199 -5.09 22.84 -28.06
CA MET A 199 -4.92 23.85 -29.11
C MET A 199 -3.97 23.37 -30.22
N ALA A 200 -2.87 22.71 -29.85
CA ALA A 200 -1.92 22.15 -30.80
C ALA A 200 -2.53 21.01 -31.63
N LEU A 201 -3.31 20.12 -31.01
CA LEU A 201 -4.00 19.03 -31.70
C LEU A 201 -5.00 19.56 -32.73
N LEU A 202 -5.77 20.60 -32.38
CA LEU A 202 -6.70 21.22 -33.33
C LEU A 202 -5.95 21.83 -34.51
N ARG A 203 -4.97 22.71 -34.24
CA ARG A 203 -4.20 23.44 -35.27
C ARG A 203 -3.34 22.54 -36.16
N ARG A 204 -2.88 21.37 -35.67
CA ARG A 204 -2.04 20.45 -36.44
C ARG A 204 -2.84 19.48 -37.31
N ASN A 205 -4.05 19.11 -36.90
CA ASN A 205 -4.79 18.04 -37.58
C ASN A 205 -5.91 18.54 -38.49
N PHE A 206 -6.41 19.75 -38.26
CA PHE A 206 -7.54 20.32 -38.97
C PHE A 206 -7.19 21.66 -39.60
N ASP A 207 -7.94 22.04 -40.63
CA ASP A 207 -7.91 23.40 -41.17
C ASP A 207 -8.69 24.32 -40.23
N ILE A 208 -7.94 25.07 -39.42
CA ILE A 208 -8.47 25.89 -38.34
C ILE A 208 -8.62 27.34 -38.80
N ASP A 209 -9.82 27.86 -38.63
CA ASP A 209 -10.12 29.29 -38.73
C ASP A 209 -10.11 29.88 -37.32
N GLU A 210 -9.06 30.65 -37.00
CA GLU A 210 -8.87 31.24 -35.67
C GLU A 210 -10.04 32.15 -35.24
N GLU A 211 -10.81 32.70 -36.20
CA GLU A 211 -11.98 33.55 -35.91
C GLU A 211 -13.13 32.77 -35.26
N LYS A 212 -13.12 31.43 -35.37
CA LYS A 212 -14.12 30.52 -34.79
C LYS A 212 -13.82 30.13 -33.35
N PHE A 213 -12.67 30.51 -32.79
CA PHE A 213 -12.39 30.27 -31.37
C PHE A 213 -13.14 31.24 -30.47
N ARG A 214 -13.66 30.75 -29.35
CA ARG A 214 -14.03 31.56 -28.18
C ARG A 214 -13.40 30.96 -26.94
N CYS A 215 -13.15 31.79 -25.94
CA CYS A 215 -12.62 31.34 -24.66
C CYS A 215 -13.51 31.83 -23.52
N GLN A 216 -13.78 30.98 -22.54
CA GLN A 216 -14.43 31.35 -21.29
C GLN A 216 -13.57 30.90 -20.12
N LEU A 217 -13.55 31.68 -19.04
CA LEU A 217 -12.95 31.23 -17.79
C LEU A 217 -14.03 30.90 -16.77
N THR A 218 -13.80 29.86 -15.99
CA THR A 218 -14.53 29.59 -14.76
C THR A 218 -13.57 29.78 -13.58
N ILE A 219 -13.81 30.83 -12.79
CA ILE A 219 -12.89 31.29 -11.73
C ILE A 219 -13.63 31.41 -10.39
N SER A 220 -12.89 31.30 -9.29
CA SER A 220 -13.45 31.51 -7.96
C SER A 220 -13.68 33.00 -7.67
N SER A 221 -14.62 33.30 -6.79
CA SER A 221 -14.86 34.66 -6.30
C SER A 221 -13.58 35.31 -5.77
N GLY A 222 -13.32 36.57 -6.16
CA GLY A 222 -12.17 37.36 -5.71
C GLY A 222 -10.88 37.17 -6.53
N MET A 223 -10.86 36.30 -7.55
CA MET A 223 -9.72 36.19 -8.46
C MET A 223 -9.68 37.37 -9.46
N ASP A 224 -8.46 37.76 -9.87
CA ASP A 224 -8.25 38.76 -10.93
C ASP A 224 -8.63 38.18 -12.31
N GLU A 225 -9.88 38.42 -12.73
CA GLU A 225 -10.39 37.96 -14.02
C GLU A 225 -9.56 38.47 -15.19
N GLN A 226 -9.13 39.74 -15.16
CA GLN A 226 -8.42 40.35 -16.29
C GLN A 226 -7.02 39.76 -16.45
N GLY A 227 -6.27 39.63 -15.35
CA GLY A 227 -4.97 38.98 -15.35
C GLY A 227 -5.05 37.51 -15.77
N LEU A 228 -6.10 36.79 -15.37
CA LEU A 228 -6.31 35.40 -15.81
C LEU A 228 -6.68 35.31 -17.29
N LYS A 229 -7.48 36.23 -17.83
CA LYS A 229 -7.76 36.28 -19.27
C LYS A 229 -6.48 36.53 -20.07
N GLN A 230 -5.62 37.44 -19.61
CA GLN A 230 -4.31 37.66 -20.26
C GLN A 230 -3.47 36.38 -20.23
N PHE A 231 -3.33 35.75 -19.07
CA PHE A 231 -2.60 34.49 -18.93
C PHE A 231 -3.12 33.43 -19.90
N TRP A 232 -4.43 33.21 -19.97
CA TRP A 232 -5.01 32.21 -20.85
C TRP A 232 -4.98 32.61 -22.33
N SER A 233 -4.98 33.91 -22.65
CA SER A 233 -4.74 34.41 -24.00
C SER A 233 -3.34 34.04 -24.46
N ASP A 234 -2.32 34.23 -23.62
CA ASP A 234 -0.94 33.85 -23.92
C ASP A 234 -0.78 32.33 -24.10
N VAL A 235 -1.48 31.55 -23.28
CA VAL A 235 -1.45 30.08 -23.33
C VAL A 235 -2.11 29.51 -24.58
N THR A 236 -3.28 30.05 -24.95
CA THR A 236 -4.10 29.52 -26.05
C THR A 236 -3.77 30.15 -27.40
N GLY A 237 -3.22 31.37 -27.41
CA GLY A 237 -3.11 32.22 -28.59
C GLY A 237 -4.44 32.87 -29.02
N ILE A 238 -5.52 32.70 -28.27
CA ILE A 238 -6.81 33.31 -28.57
C ILE A 238 -6.76 34.78 -28.10
N PRO A 239 -7.08 35.77 -28.93
CA PRO A 239 -7.01 37.18 -28.53
C PRO A 239 -8.12 37.54 -27.51
N LEU A 240 -7.84 38.51 -26.64
CA LEU A 240 -8.73 38.91 -25.54
C LEU A 240 -10.14 39.30 -25.98
N ASN A 241 -10.30 39.86 -27.19
CA ASN A 241 -11.61 40.23 -27.74
C ASN A 241 -12.50 39.01 -28.08
N LYS A 242 -11.97 37.79 -28.06
CA LYS A 242 -12.70 36.52 -28.23
C LYS A 242 -13.03 35.84 -26.91
N PHE A 243 -12.64 36.43 -25.77
CA PHE A 243 -13.03 35.93 -24.45
C PHE A 243 -14.45 36.35 -24.12
N ILE A 244 -15.33 35.37 -23.95
CA ILE A 244 -16.70 35.60 -23.50
C ILE A 244 -16.76 35.82 -21.98
N ARG A 245 -17.96 36.14 -21.48
CA ARG A 245 -18.19 36.40 -20.05
C ARG A 245 -17.75 35.19 -19.20
N SER A 246 -16.88 35.44 -18.22
CA SER A 246 -16.43 34.39 -17.29
C SER A 246 -17.55 33.97 -16.34
N THR A 247 -17.49 32.72 -15.92
CA THR A 247 -18.35 32.16 -14.87
C THR A 247 -17.65 32.32 -13.53
N ILE A 248 -18.31 32.97 -12.57
CA ILE A 248 -17.78 33.15 -11.22
C ILE A 248 -18.39 32.11 -10.29
N ASP A 249 -17.56 31.19 -9.80
CA ASP A 249 -17.93 30.25 -8.75
C ASP A 249 -17.87 30.94 -7.38
N LYS A 250 -19.05 31.12 -6.78
CA LYS A 250 -19.22 31.78 -5.47
C LYS A 250 -19.02 30.82 -4.30
N ARG A 251 -18.81 29.53 -4.54
CA ARG A 251 -18.58 28.56 -3.46
C ARG A 251 -17.22 28.79 -2.81
N GLU A 252 -17.19 28.80 -1.49
CA GLU A 252 -15.94 28.87 -0.75
C GLU A 252 -15.17 27.55 -0.87
N SER A 253 -13.93 27.62 -1.38
CA SER A 253 -13.06 26.45 -1.41
C SER A 253 -12.51 26.17 -0.03
N LYS A 254 -12.82 25.00 0.53
CA LYS A 254 -12.24 24.52 1.80
C LYS A 254 -10.71 24.32 1.73
N LYS A 255 -10.15 24.23 0.51
CA LYS A 255 -8.71 24.02 0.24
C LYS A 255 -8.32 24.81 -1.01
N PRO A 256 -7.99 26.10 -0.89
CA PRO A 256 -7.51 26.89 -2.03
C PRO A 256 -6.22 26.27 -2.58
N ARG A 257 -6.16 26.10 -3.90
CA ARG A 257 -4.97 25.61 -4.60
C ARG A 257 -4.06 26.80 -4.89
N ASP A 258 -2.83 26.75 -4.39
CA ASP A 258 -1.84 27.77 -4.70
C ASP A 258 -1.56 27.81 -6.21
N GLY A 259 -1.40 29.01 -6.76
CA GLY A 259 -1.19 29.22 -8.19
C GLY A 259 -2.35 28.84 -9.13
N TYR A 260 -3.54 28.49 -8.61
CA TYR A 260 -4.70 28.12 -9.44
C TYR A 260 -5.09 29.24 -10.41
N LYS A 261 -5.26 28.89 -11.70
CA LYS A 261 -5.55 29.85 -12.78
C LYS A 261 -7.00 29.80 -13.27
N GLY A 262 -7.89 29.15 -12.52
CA GLY A 262 -9.24 28.86 -13.00
C GLY A 262 -9.29 27.68 -13.98
N VAL A 263 -10.49 27.38 -14.48
CA VAL A 263 -10.71 26.43 -15.58
C VAL A 263 -10.87 27.26 -16.86
N CYS A 264 -10.09 26.92 -17.87
CA CYS A 264 -10.21 27.47 -19.21
C CYS A 264 -11.16 26.60 -20.02
N VAL A 265 -12.15 27.20 -20.68
CA VAL A 265 -13.06 26.54 -21.61
C VAL A 265 -12.80 27.12 -22.99
N VAL A 266 -12.31 26.29 -23.90
CA VAL A 266 -12.08 26.65 -25.30
C VAL A 266 -13.24 26.14 -26.12
N TYR A 267 -13.90 27.03 -26.85
CA TYR A 267 -14.95 26.71 -27.81
C TYR A 267 -14.40 26.82 -29.22
N TYR A 268 -14.84 25.92 -30.10
CA TYR A 268 -14.58 26.04 -31.53
C TYR A 268 -15.85 25.76 -32.34
N HIS A 269 -16.24 26.74 -33.15
CA HIS A 269 -17.50 26.72 -33.90
C HIS A 269 -17.38 25.97 -35.25
N SER A 270 -17.34 24.64 -35.19
CA SER A 270 -17.37 23.79 -36.39
C SER A 270 -18.09 22.48 -36.16
N LEU A 271 -19.29 22.35 -36.74
CA LEU A 271 -20.05 21.10 -36.73
C LEU A 271 -19.32 19.98 -37.49
N ALA A 272 -18.55 20.31 -38.53
CA ALA A 272 -17.81 19.32 -39.31
C ALA A 272 -16.70 18.65 -38.48
N ILE A 273 -15.89 19.45 -37.77
CA ILE A 273 -14.83 18.90 -36.91
C ILE A 273 -15.43 18.17 -35.72
N ARG A 274 -16.51 18.70 -35.12
CA ARG A 274 -17.25 17.97 -34.06
C ARG A 274 -17.68 16.58 -34.51
N ARG A 275 -18.38 16.49 -35.64
CA ARG A 275 -18.86 15.22 -36.20
C ARG A 275 -17.72 14.26 -36.52
N TYR A 276 -16.61 14.78 -37.03
CA TYR A 276 -15.43 13.97 -37.29
C TYR A 276 -14.84 13.38 -36.00
N LEU A 277 -14.65 14.20 -34.95
CA LEU A 277 -14.15 13.72 -33.66
C LEU A 277 -15.10 12.68 -33.03
N ASP A 278 -16.41 12.94 -33.08
CA ASP A 278 -17.45 12.01 -32.63
C ASP A 278 -17.37 10.67 -33.39
N ALA A 279 -17.33 10.72 -34.73
CA ALA A 279 -17.32 9.52 -35.57
C ALA A 279 -16.04 8.70 -35.45
N LEU A 280 -14.87 9.36 -35.41
CA LEU A 280 -13.58 8.68 -35.22
C LEU A 280 -13.56 7.93 -33.89
N ALA A 281 -13.98 8.61 -32.82
CA ALA A 281 -13.97 8.00 -31.50
C ALA A 281 -14.94 6.82 -31.40
N GLN A 282 -16.16 6.98 -31.94
CA GLN A 282 -17.14 5.90 -31.97
C GLN A 282 -16.64 4.71 -32.78
N GLY A 283 -16.09 4.95 -33.99
CA GLY A 283 -15.57 3.86 -34.83
C GLY A 283 -14.45 3.08 -34.15
N VAL A 284 -13.51 3.75 -33.47
CA VAL A 284 -12.46 3.05 -32.71
C VAL A 284 -13.02 2.28 -31.52
N ILE A 285 -14.02 2.82 -30.83
CA ILE A 285 -14.70 2.11 -29.73
C ILE A 285 -15.40 0.86 -30.25
N ASP A 286 -16.10 0.96 -31.38
CA ASP A 286 -16.84 -0.17 -31.96
C ASP A 286 -15.88 -1.31 -32.32
N GLU A 287 -14.76 -1.04 -33.00
CA GLU A 287 -13.75 -2.05 -33.34
C GLU A 287 -13.15 -2.72 -32.09
N ILE A 288 -12.84 -1.95 -31.04
CA ILE A 288 -12.31 -2.51 -29.77
C ILE A 288 -13.33 -3.43 -29.10
N LEU A 289 -14.61 -3.06 -29.11
CA LEU A 289 -15.67 -3.83 -28.46
C LEU A 289 -16.15 -5.03 -29.29
N GLU A 290 -16.02 -4.98 -30.62
CA GLU A 290 -16.30 -6.12 -31.50
C GLU A 290 -15.27 -7.23 -31.30
N ASP A 291 -13.99 -6.90 -31.15
CA ASP A 291 -12.91 -7.86 -30.83
C ASP A 291 -13.17 -8.61 -29.51
N ASP A 292 -13.78 -7.97 -28.51
CA ASP A 292 -14.13 -8.59 -27.22
C ASP A 292 -15.31 -9.58 -27.30
N SER A 293 -16.09 -9.54 -28.38
CA SER A 293 -17.28 -10.39 -28.56
C SER A 293 -17.01 -11.72 -29.30
N GLY A 294 -15.78 -11.90 -29.83
CA GLY A 294 -15.34 -13.08 -30.58
C GLY A 294 -14.60 -14.16 -29.78
N GLU A 295 -14.34 -13.96 -28.48
CA GLU A 295 -13.56 -14.89 -27.62
C GLU A 295 -14.37 -15.51 -26.46
N ILE A 296 -15.69 -15.72 -26.59
CA ILE A 296 -16.50 -16.49 -25.61
C ILE A 296 -17.03 -17.78 -26.23
#